data_AF-A0AAW1WHP7-F1
#
_entry.id   AF-A0AAW1WHP7-F1
#
_cell.length_a   1.000
_cell.length_b   1.000
_cell.length_c   1.000
_cell.angle_alpha   90.00
_cell.angle_beta   90.00
_cell.angle_gamma   90.00
#
_symmetry.space_group_name_H-M   'P 1'
#
loop_
_entity.id
_entity.type
_entity.pdbx_description
1 polymer ?
#
loop_
_entity_poly.entity_id
_entity_poly.type
_entity_poly.pdbx_seq_one_letter_code
_entity_poly.pdbx_strand_id
1 'polypeptide(L)'
;MCNLCNLETLHLEGCNSLEKLPKAMGKLINLKHLYLNGCDDLRRLPKGVGRLRGLRILDRFVCGGGDDKEILELGDLGSFEHLQGTTLSIAGLGNVKDAREQAQIAQLEKMKHLLKLKLEFNSDGGQERQQRISDEEVLNALRPHPDLKSLIVAGYEGSTLVFGNWIMSLQHLTHLTLWVFKYCESLPPLGKLPYLEVLQIHDMPRVKKVGVELLGIEETQTSPATATPIAIAFPKLKQLMFDWMHNWEQWEGVGDDCQVTIMPCLSSLVIVGADKLKQLPDFLLHNRPQLQFKLEAEHLARRGKAVSSIG
;
A
#
# COMPACT_ATOMS: atom_id res chain seq x y z
N MET A 1 10.93 32.92 3.94
CA MET A 1 10.30 31.91 4.84
C MET A 1 11.16 31.56 6.05
N CYS A 2 12.41 31.09 5.89
CA CYS A 2 13.21 30.53 7.00
C CYS A 2 13.67 31.51 8.11
N ASN A 3 13.25 32.77 8.09
CA ASN A 3 13.49 33.74 9.16
C ASN A 3 12.26 33.95 10.06
N LEU A 4 11.16 33.25 9.80
CA LEU A 4 9.92 33.29 10.58
C LEU A 4 10.02 32.37 11.80
N CYS A 5 10.90 32.68 12.75
CA CYS A 5 11.19 31.82 13.91
C CYS A 5 9.96 31.52 14.80
N ASN A 6 8.93 32.37 14.76
CA ASN A 6 7.67 32.19 15.51
C ASN A 6 6.60 31.41 14.71
N LEU A 7 6.90 30.97 13.48
CA LEU A 7 5.95 30.22 12.67
C LEU A 7 5.68 28.85 13.31
N GLU A 8 4.42 28.60 13.69
CA GLU A 8 4.02 27.31 14.27
C GLU A 8 3.45 26.33 13.26
N THR A 9 2.89 26.82 12.15
CA THR A 9 2.21 26.02 11.14
C THR A 9 2.61 26.48 9.74
N LEU A 10 2.97 25.54 8.88
CA LEU A 10 3.29 25.78 7.47
C LEU A 10 2.48 24.81 6.60
N HIS A 11 1.56 25.38 5.81
CA HIS A 11 0.76 24.64 4.83
C HIS A 11 1.39 24.77 3.45
N LEU A 12 1.81 23.64 2.86
CA LEU A 12 2.26 23.53 1.48
C LEU A 12 1.46 22.42 0.75
N GLU A 13 0.36 21.95 1.34
CA GLU A 13 -0.45 20.88 0.76
C GLU A 13 -0.92 21.23 -0.67
N GLY A 14 -0.84 20.26 -1.57
CA GLY A 14 -1.23 20.39 -2.97
C GLY A 14 -0.29 21.23 -3.84
N CYS A 15 0.87 21.65 -3.31
CA CYS A 15 1.91 22.31 -4.10
C CYS A 15 2.65 21.29 -4.97
N ASN A 16 1.99 20.77 -5.99
CA ASN A 16 2.49 19.70 -6.86
C ASN A 16 3.86 20.00 -7.48
N SER A 17 4.12 21.24 -7.92
CA SER A 17 5.40 21.68 -8.51
C SER A 17 6.49 22.06 -7.50
N LEU A 18 6.28 21.83 -6.20
CA LEU A 18 7.29 22.13 -5.18
C LEU A 18 8.42 21.10 -5.22
N GLU A 19 9.53 21.43 -5.88
CA GLU A 19 10.63 20.47 -6.02
C GLU A 19 11.50 20.29 -4.76
N LYS A 20 11.68 21.37 -3.97
CA LYS A 20 12.64 21.42 -2.87
C LYS A 20 12.18 22.35 -1.75
N LEU A 21 12.43 21.95 -0.51
CA LEU A 21 12.39 22.84 0.65
C LEU A 21 13.75 23.52 0.88
N PRO A 22 13.79 24.74 1.43
CA PRO A 22 15.05 25.42 1.72
C PRO A 22 15.90 24.66 2.76
N LYS A 23 17.23 24.60 2.59
CA LYS A 23 18.13 23.96 3.58
C LYS A 23 17.99 24.54 5.00
N ALA A 24 17.66 25.83 5.09
CA ALA A 24 17.50 26.56 6.35
C ALA A 24 16.17 26.29 7.09
N MET A 25 15.38 25.27 6.73
CA MET A 25 14.14 24.90 7.43
C MET A 25 14.33 24.71 8.94
N GLY A 26 15.51 24.28 9.39
CA GLY A 26 15.82 24.12 10.82
C GLY A 26 15.83 25.41 11.65
N LYS A 27 15.72 26.59 11.01
CA LYS A 27 15.55 27.88 11.71
C LYS A 27 14.12 28.09 12.24
N LEU A 28 13.14 27.31 11.76
CA LEU A 28 11.74 27.40 12.18
C LEU A 28 11.51 26.64 13.50
N ILE A 29 12.26 27.00 14.55
CA ILE A 29 12.34 26.23 15.80
C ILE A 29 11.00 26.03 16.52
N ASN A 30 10.01 26.90 16.28
CA ASN A 30 8.67 26.82 16.86
C ASN A 30 7.66 26.08 15.97
N LEU A 31 8.08 25.54 14.82
CA LEU A 31 7.20 24.84 13.90
C LEU A 31 6.69 23.54 14.54
N LYS A 32 5.36 23.45 14.65
CA LYS A 32 4.63 22.29 15.19
C LYS A 32 3.96 21.51 14.07
N HIS A 33 3.47 22.16 13.02
CA HIS A 33 2.74 21.49 11.95
C HIS A 33 3.34 21.83 10.58
N LEU A 34 3.71 20.81 9.82
CA LEU A 34 4.21 20.92 8.46
C LEU A 34 3.37 20.02 7.57
N TYR A 35 2.57 20.62 6.68
CA TYR A 35 1.72 19.92 5.73
C TYR A 35 2.34 19.99 4.33
N LEU A 36 2.57 18.82 3.75
CA LEU A 36 3.29 18.55 2.50
C LEU A 36 2.56 17.51 1.64
N ASN A 37 1.37 17.05 2.05
CA ASN A 37 0.55 16.14 1.25
C ASN A 37 0.29 16.74 -0.16
N GLY A 38 0.31 15.93 -1.21
CA GLY A 38 0.14 16.41 -2.60
C GLY A 38 1.31 17.27 -3.15
N CYS A 39 2.44 17.36 -2.46
CA CYS A 39 3.70 17.86 -3.02
C CYS A 39 4.40 16.73 -3.78
N ASP A 40 3.91 16.43 -4.99
CA ASP A 40 4.35 15.24 -5.74
C ASP A 40 5.75 15.40 -6.35
N ASP A 41 6.16 16.60 -6.76
CA ASP A 41 7.52 16.86 -7.26
C ASP A 41 8.55 17.06 -6.14
N LEU A 42 8.15 17.03 -4.86
CA LEU A 42 9.08 17.17 -3.73
C LEU A 42 9.86 15.87 -3.57
N ARG A 43 11.11 15.84 -4.05
CA ARG A 43 11.93 14.61 -4.10
C ARG A 43 12.78 14.35 -2.87
N ARG A 44 12.91 15.31 -1.96
CA ARG A 44 13.79 15.21 -0.78
C ARG A 44 13.46 16.24 0.28
N LEU A 45 13.57 15.83 1.56
CA LEU A 45 13.56 16.74 2.69
C LEU A 45 14.97 17.11 3.12
N PRO A 46 15.30 18.40 3.34
CA PRO A 46 16.61 18.80 3.83
C PRO A 46 16.78 18.42 5.31
N LYS A 47 18.01 18.10 5.75
CA LYS A 47 18.37 17.81 7.16
C LYS A 47 17.91 18.87 8.14
N GLY A 48 17.73 20.11 7.69
CA GLY A 48 17.13 21.18 8.48
C GLY A 48 15.77 20.80 9.07
N VAL A 49 14.94 20.03 8.36
CA VAL A 49 13.63 19.56 8.85
C VAL A 49 13.81 18.61 10.05
N GLY A 50 14.81 17.73 10.05
CA GLY A 50 15.13 16.84 11.19
C GLY A 50 15.55 17.57 12.46
N ARG A 51 15.82 18.89 12.41
CA ARG A 51 16.12 19.71 13.60
C ARG A 51 14.85 20.23 14.29
N LEU A 52 13.69 20.06 13.68
CA LEU A 52 12.40 20.56 14.18
C LEU A 52 11.83 19.61 15.25
N ARG A 53 12.47 19.56 16.43
CA ARG A 53 12.11 18.63 17.52
C ARG A 53 10.71 18.84 18.12
N GLY A 54 10.13 20.04 17.92
CA GLY A 54 8.78 20.39 18.36
C GLY A 54 7.68 19.99 17.38
N LEU A 55 8.03 19.36 16.25
CA LEU A 55 7.08 18.99 15.20
C LEU A 55 6.12 17.91 15.71
N ARG A 56 4.82 18.21 15.64
CA ARG A 56 3.70 17.34 16.04
C ARG A 56 3.02 16.71 14.84
N ILE A 57 3.00 17.40 13.70
CA ILE A 57 2.41 16.92 12.46
C ILE A 57 3.42 17.07 11.32
N LEU A 58 3.66 15.94 10.65
CA LEU A 58 4.34 15.82 9.37
C LEU A 58 3.57 14.76 8.57
N ASP A 59 2.88 15.16 7.51
CA ASP A 59 2.00 14.29 6.72
C ASP A 59 2.71 13.64 5.51
N ARG A 60 3.84 14.20 5.05
CA ARG A 60 4.70 13.63 4.00
C ARG A 60 6.17 13.74 4.37
N PHE A 61 6.85 12.60 4.42
CA PHE A 61 8.28 12.44 4.64
C PHE A 61 8.93 11.88 3.37
N VAL A 62 9.83 12.64 2.75
CA VAL A 62 10.52 12.19 1.53
C VAL A 62 11.99 11.94 1.86
N CYS A 63 12.37 10.67 1.95
CA CYS A 63 13.77 10.28 2.13
C CYS A 63 14.52 10.34 0.80
N GLY A 64 15.73 10.88 0.85
CA GLY A 64 16.69 10.75 -0.24
C GLY A 64 17.46 9.44 -0.14
N GLY A 65 18.05 9.03 -1.26
CA GLY A 65 19.16 8.09 -1.27
C GLY A 65 20.42 8.75 -1.85
N GLY A 66 21.57 8.17 -1.52
CA GLY A 66 22.88 8.69 -1.92
C GLY A 66 23.63 9.30 -0.74
N ASP A 67 24.83 9.82 -1.01
CA ASP A 67 25.76 10.25 0.05
C ASP A 67 25.62 11.75 0.40
N ASP A 68 24.51 12.38 -0.01
CA ASP A 68 24.21 13.79 0.28
C ASP A 68 23.73 13.93 1.73
N LYS A 69 24.69 14.19 2.62
CA LYS A 69 24.47 14.41 4.06
C LYS A 69 23.53 15.56 4.39
N GLU A 70 23.12 16.39 3.42
CA GLU A 70 22.17 17.49 3.62
C GLU A 70 20.71 17.07 3.45
N ILE A 71 20.43 15.80 3.14
CA ILE A 71 19.08 15.24 2.96
C ILE A 71 18.73 14.32 4.12
N LEU A 72 17.44 14.25 4.48
CA LEU A 72 16.94 13.26 5.42
C LEU A 72 16.92 11.86 4.81
N GLU A 73 17.43 10.90 5.57
CA GLU A 73 17.33 9.48 5.31
C GLU A 73 16.12 8.90 6.06
N LEU A 74 15.73 7.66 5.76
CA LEU A 74 14.59 7.02 6.40
C LEU A 74 14.71 6.98 7.94
N GLY A 75 15.89 6.67 8.46
CA GLY A 75 16.18 6.60 9.89
C GLY A 75 15.98 7.92 10.62
N ASP A 76 16.16 9.06 9.94
CA ASP A 76 15.91 10.37 10.56
C ASP A 76 14.45 10.57 10.96
N LEU A 77 13.52 9.79 10.41
CA LEU A 77 12.13 9.78 10.85
C LEU A 77 12.01 9.46 12.36
N GLY A 78 12.94 8.66 12.91
CA GLY A 78 13.00 8.36 14.34
C GLY A 78 13.34 9.55 15.23
N SER A 79 13.84 10.66 14.66
CA SER A 79 14.17 11.87 15.42
C SER A 79 12.95 12.70 15.84
N PHE A 80 11.78 12.44 15.24
CA PHE A 80 10.55 13.18 15.53
C PHE A 80 9.71 12.51 16.62
N GLU A 81 10.24 12.50 17.85
CA GLU A 81 9.65 11.82 19.02
C GLU A 81 8.22 12.29 19.38
N HIS A 82 7.87 13.52 19.00
CA HIS A 82 6.59 14.15 19.34
C HIS A 82 5.55 14.09 18.21
N LEU A 83 5.79 13.33 17.13
CA LEU A 83 4.78 13.17 16.08
C LEU A 83 3.53 12.49 16.63
N GLN A 84 2.40 13.17 16.42
CA GLN A 84 1.06 12.75 16.83
C GLN A 84 0.09 12.75 15.64
N GLY A 85 0.59 13.02 14.43
CA GLY A 85 -0.20 12.95 13.21
C GLY A 85 -0.77 11.55 13.00
N THR A 86 -2.04 11.48 12.58
CA THR A 86 -2.73 10.21 12.31
C THR A 86 -2.45 9.66 10.92
N THR A 87 -1.83 10.46 10.05
CA THR A 87 -1.49 10.12 8.66
C THR A 87 -0.05 10.49 8.36
N LEU A 88 0.66 9.59 7.68
CA LEU A 88 2.03 9.80 7.20
C LEU A 88 2.20 9.15 5.82
N SER A 89 2.77 9.90 4.88
CA SER A 89 3.23 9.41 3.58
C SER A 89 4.74 9.37 3.58
N ILE A 90 5.35 8.21 3.34
CA ILE A 90 6.80 8.04 3.25
C ILE A 90 7.15 7.78 1.79
N ALA A 91 7.86 8.70 1.17
CA ALA A 91 8.27 8.62 -0.23
C ALA A 91 9.78 8.51 -0.37
N GLY A 92 10.22 7.97 -1.52
CA GLY A 92 11.63 7.73 -1.79
C GLY A 92 12.15 6.41 -1.22
N LEU A 93 11.27 5.49 -0.84
CA LEU A 93 11.67 4.21 -0.21
C LEU A 93 12.55 3.35 -1.12
N GLY A 94 12.37 3.43 -2.44
CA GLY A 94 13.24 2.75 -3.40
C GLY A 94 14.66 3.32 -3.48
N ASN A 95 14.98 4.39 -2.74
CA ASN A 95 16.32 4.99 -2.65
C ASN A 95 17.05 4.62 -1.34
N VAL A 96 16.42 3.89 -0.42
CA VAL A 96 16.96 3.59 0.91
C VAL A 96 18.13 2.60 0.82
N LYS A 97 19.26 2.96 1.44
CA LYS A 97 20.40 2.06 1.70
C LYS A 97 20.26 1.47 3.11
N ASP A 98 20.88 0.31 3.37
CA ASP A 98 20.90 -0.33 4.69
C ASP A 98 19.50 -0.42 5.34
N ALA A 99 18.54 -0.94 4.57
CA ALA A 99 17.10 -0.85 4.86
C ALA A 99 16.73 -1.32 6.27
N ARG A 100 17.35 -2.39 6.75
CA ARG A 100 17.12 -2.94 8.09
C ARG A 100 17.56 -1.98 9.19
N GLU A 101 18.73 -1.37 9.06
CA GLU A 101 19.24 -0.39 10.02
C GLU A 101 18.39 0.88 10.01
N GLN A 102 18.12 1.42 8.83
CA GLN A 102 17.31 2.62 8.67
C GLN A 102 15.89 2.46 9.21
N ALA A 103 15.24 1.32 8.94
CA ALA A 103 13.91 1.03 9.49
C ALA A 103 13.95 0.85 11.02
N GLN A 104 15.00 0.23 11.56
CA GLN A 104 15.18 0.09 13.01
C GLN A 104 15.34 1.45 13.71
N ILE A 105 16.04 2.39 13.07
CA ILE A 105 16.20 3.76 13.60
C ILE A 105 14.90 4.56 13.43
N ALA A 106 14.18 4.39 12.31
CA ALA A 106 12.92 5.08 12.04
C ALA A 106 11.80 4.72 13.03
N GLN A 107 11.82 3.51 13.60
CA GLN A 107 10.93 3.06 14.68
C GLN A 107 9.43 3.25 14.39
N LEU A 108 8.99 2.94 13.16
CA LEU A 108 7.57 3.02 12.76
C LEU A 108 6.65 2.19 13.67
N GLU A 109 7.15 1.07 14.22
CA GLU A 109 6.45 0.24 15.20
C GLU A 109 6.11 0.97 16.50
N LYS A 110 6.73 2.11 16.82
CA LYS A 110 6.44 2.89 18.03
C LYS A 110 5.41 4.00 17.79
N MET A 111 5.08 4.29 16.53
CA MET A 111 4.16 5.35 16.14
C MET A 111 2.69 4.94 16.32
N LYS A 112 2.28 4.65 17.56
CA LYS A 112 0.92 4.16 17.91
C LYS A 112 -0.24 5.06 17.49
N HIS A 113 0.02 6.35 17.27
CA HIS A 113 -0.99 7.33 16.85
C HIS A 113 -1.27 7.27 15.34
N LEU A 114 -0.40 6.61 14.57
CA LEU A 114 -0.50 6.53 13.13
C LEU A 114 -1.57 5.53 12.73
N LEU A 115 -2.63 6.02 12.07
CA LEU A 115 -3.75 5.20 11.61
C LEU A 115 -3.73 4.98 10.09
N LYS A 116 -3.11 5.89 9.33
CA LYS A 116 -2.97 5.82 7.88
C LYS A 116 -1.52 5.99 7.47
N LEU A 117 -1.00 5.01 6.72
CA LEU A 117 0.37 5.02 6.22
C LEU A 117 0.35 4.83 4.71
N LYS A 118 1.02 5.73 3.99
CA LYS A 118 1.31 5.59 2.56
C LYS A 118 2.80 5.35 2.39
N LEU A 119 3.18 4.29 1.68
CA LEU A 119 4.56 3.92 1.37
C LEU A 119 4.77 4.07 -0.15
N GLU A 120 5.66 4.96 -0.56
CA GLU A 120 5.95 5.26 -1.97
C GLU A 120 7.41 4.90 -2.28
N PHE A 121 7.58 3.87 -3.10
CA PHE A 121 8.89 3.35 -3.51
C PHE A 121 9.46 4.10 -4.70
N ASN A 122 8.64 4.34 -5.72
CA ASN A 122 9.09 5.02 -6.92
C ASN A 122 9.29 6.52 -6.66
N SER A 123 10.52 6.98 -6.80
CA SER A 123 10.89 8.39 -6.90
C SER A 123 12.20 8.48 -7.69
N ASP A 124 12.17 8.16 -8.98
CA ASP A 124 12.79 9.02 -10.00
C ASP A 124 12.35 8.60 -11.40
N GLY A 125 12.11 9.58 -12.27
CA GLY A 125 11.86 9.36 -13.68
C GLY A 125 13.10 8.79 -14.38
N GLY A 126 13.19 7.45 -14.45
CA GLY A 126 13.91 6.76 -15.52
C GLY A 126 15.42 6.57 -15.36
N GLN A 127 16.03 6.80 -14.19
CA GLN A 127 17.42 6.35 -13.98
C GLN A 127 17.48 4.90 -13.51
N GLU A 128 18.25 4.09 -14.23
CA GLU A 128 18.46 2.67 -13.94
C GLU A 128 19.01 2.48 -12.52
N ARG A 129 18.37 1.57 -11.77
CA ARG A 129 18.58 1.27 -10.35
C ARG A 129 19.88 0.50 -10.10
N GLN A 130 21.03 1.07 -10.43
CA GLN A 130 22.26 0.29 -10.62
C GLN A 130 22.97 -0.23 -9.35
N GLN A 131 22.48 0.00 -8.13
CA GLN A 131 23.19 -0.44 -6.91
C GLN A 131 22.34 -0.34 -5.64
N ARG A 132 21.13 -0.93 -5.63
CA ARG A 132 20.22 -0.82 -4.48
C ARG A 132 19.83 -2.19 -3.93
N ILE A 133 19.56 -2.20 -2.63
CA ILE A 133 18.80 -3.24 -1.94
C ILE A 133 17.41 -3.34 -2.61
N SER A 134 16.82 -4.53 -2.68
CA SER A 134 15.51 -4.73 -3.30
C SER A 134 14.41 -4.01 -2.51
N ASP A 135 13.39 -3.48 -3.21
CA ASP A 135 12.20 -2.89 -2.60
C ASP A 135 11.53 -3.88 -1.61
N GLU A 136 11.67 -5.18 -1.87
CA GLU A 136 11.32 -6.30 -0.98
C GLU A 136 11.94 -6.18 0.41
N GLU A 137 13.24 -5.97 0.51
CA GLU A 137 13.93 -5.89 1.80
C GLU A 137 13.51 -4.64 2.58
N VAL A 138 13.33 -3.50 1.89
CA VAL A 138 12.82 -2.26 2.51
C VAL A 138 11.41 -2.45 3.04
N LEU A 139 10.49 -3.01 2.23
CA LEU A 139 9.11 -3.28 2.66
C LEU A 139 9.06 -4.22 3.87
N ASN A 140 9.91 -5.25 3.89
CA ASN A 140 10.03 -6.19 5.00
C ASN A 140 10.55 -5.55 6.30
N ALA A 141 11.39 -4.52 6.19
CA ALA A 141 12.03 -3.86 7.32
C ALA A 141 11.13 -2.83 8.03
N LEU A 142 10.23 -2.13 7.31
CA LEU A 142 9.50 -0.96 7.81
C LEU A 142 8.53 -1.21 8.98
N ARG A 143 8.03 -2.44 9.17
CA ARG A 143 7.22 -2.90 10.33
C ARG A 143 6.38 -1.79 11.01
N PRO A 144 5.25 -1.38 10.42
CA PRO A 144 4.36 -0.39 11.02
C PRO A 144 3.65 -0.90 12.27
N HIS A 145 3.12 0.02 13.10
CA HIS A 145 2.37 -0.32 14.30
C HIS A 145 1.08 -1.15 13.97
N PRO A 146 0.74 -2.19 14.76
CA PRO A 146 -0.42 -3.07 14.51
C PRO A 146 -1.81 -2.39 14.41
N ASP A 147 -1.97 -1.23 15.05
CA ASP A 147 -3.21 -0.43 15.05
C ASP A 147 -3.50 0.31 13.75
N LEU A 148 -2.64 0.17 12.74
CA LEU A 148 -2.81 0.80 11.45
C LEU A 148 -4.16 0.38 10.82
N LYS A 149 -4.97 1.37 10.43
CA LYS A 149 -6.28 1.16 9.82
C LYS A 149 -6.25 1.19 8.31
N SER A 150 -5.33 1.97 7.73
CA SER A 150 -5.19 2.15 6.28
C SER A 150 -3.73 2.08 5.86
N LEU A 151 -3.45 1.21 4.89
CA LEU A 151 -2.14 1.07 4.27
C LEU A 151 -2.28 1.29 2.76
N ILE A 152 -1.45 2.19 2.23
CA ILE A 152 -1.30 2.39 0.79
C ILE A 152 0.14 2.07 0.45
N VAL A 153 0.38 1.19 -0.51
CA VAL A 153 1.73 0.94 -1.05
C VAL A 153 1.73 1.25 -2.53
N ALA A 154 2.69 2.06 -2.96
CA ALA A 154 2.74 2.59 -4.31
C ALA A 154 4.14 2.51 -4.95
N GLY A 155 4.17 2.24 -6.25
CA GLY A 155 5.39 2.30 -7.07
C GLY A 155 6.41 1.22 -6.74
N TYR A 156 5.95 0.05 -6.33
CA TYR A 156 6.80 -1.06 -5.94
C TYR A 156 7.36 -1.78 -7.17
N GLU A 157 8.67 -1.99 -7.20
CA GLU A 157 9.38 -2.67 -8.28
C GLU A 157 10.10 -3.94 -7.80
N GLY A 158 9.65 -4.55 -6.71
CA GLY A 158 10.00 -5.95 -6.42
C GLY A 158 9.24 -6.91 -7.33
N SER A 159 9.83 -8.06 -7.65
CA SER A 159 9.15 -9.12 -8.40
C SER A 159 8.22 -9.95 -7.52
N THR A 160 8.57 -10.08 -6.23
CA THR A 160 7.79 -10.84 -5.25
C THR A 160 7.18 -9.90 -4.23
N LEU A 161 5.85 -9.81 -4.16
CA LEU A 161 5.23 -8.98 -3.12
C LEU A 161 5.15 -9.74 -1.80
N VAL A 162 6.16 -9.53 -0.95
CA VAL A 162 6.19 -10.06 0.42
C VAL A 162 6.16 -8.88 1.39
N PHE A 163 5.06 -8.72 2.12
CA PHE A 163 4.96 -7.75 3.22
C PHE A 163 5.62 -8.24 4.52
N GLY A 164 6.44 -9.29 4.45
CA GLY A 164 6.91 -10.05 5.59
C GLY A 164 5.77 -10.58 6.47
N ASN A 165 6.11 -10.97 7.70
CA ASN A 165 5.12 -11.45 8.67
C ASN A 165 4.32 -10.32 9.33
N TRP A 166 4.67 -9.04 9.07
CA TRP A 166 4.05 -7.92 9.78
C TRP A 166 2.67 -7.55 9.24
N ILE A 167 2.37 -7.74 7.94
CA ILE A 167 1.02 -7.43 7.42
C ILE A 167 -0.05 -8.29 8.11
N MET A 168 0.29 -9.53 8.43
CA MET A 168 -0.55 -10.47 9.17
C MET A 168 -0.76 -10.06 10.63
N SER A 169 0.12 -9.19 11.14
CA SER A 169 0.01 -8.62 12.49
C SER A 169 -0.87 -7.36 12.53
N LEU A 170 -1.28 -6.81 11.37
CA LEU A 170 -2.15 -5.63 11.29
C LEU A 170 -3.62 -6.00 11.54
N GLN A 171 -3.94 -6.29 12.79
CA GLN A 171 -5.27 -6.76 13.22
C GLN A 171 -6.37 -5.71 13.05
N HIS A 172 -6.03 -4.43 12.88
CA HIS A 172 -7.00 -3.34 12.70
C HIS A 172 -7.05 -2.78 11.26
N LEU A 173 -6.34 -3.42 10.32
CA LEU A 173 -6.30 -2.96 8.93
C LEU A 173 -7.65 -3.16 8.26
N THR A 174 -8.28 -2.05 7.89
CA THR A 174 -9.59 -2.01 7.22
C THR A 174 -9.46 -1.64 5.74
N HIS A 175 -8.42 -0.90 5.37
CA HIS A 175 -8.21 -0.42 4.01
C HIS A 175 -6.80 -0.75 3.53
N LEU A 176 -6.69 -1.47 2.41
CA LEU A 176 -5.44 -1.76 1.75
C LEU A 176 -5.53 -1.35 0.27
N THR A 177 -4.64 -0.46 -0.15
CA THR A 177 -4.53 -0.04 -1.56
C THR A 177 -3.12 -0.34 -2.06
N LEU A 178 -3.04 -1.09 -3.15
CA LEU A 178 -1.79 -1.41 -3.85
C LEU A 178 -1.83 -0.71 -5.20
N TRP A 179 -0.85 0.15 -5.47
CA TRP A 179 -0.82 1.00 -6.67
C TRP A 179 0.50 0.84 -7.43
N VAL A 180 0.45 0.50 -8.72
CA VAL A 180 1.62 0.39 -9.61
C VAL A 180 2.66 -0.58 -9.05
N PHE A 181 2.50 -1.86 -9.38
CA PHE A 181 3.44 -2.93 -9.03
C PHE A 181 4.02 -3.52 -10.32
N LYS A 182 5.07 -2.86 -10.85
CA LYS A 182 5.54 -3.03 -12.23
C LYS A 182 6.02 -4.44 -12.55
N TYR A 183 6.67 -5.10 -11.60
CA TYR A 183 7.29 -6.42 -11.82
C TYR A 183 6.62 -7.56 -11.05
N CYS A 184 5.57 -7.27 -10.29
CA CYS A 184 4.89 -8.25 -9.44
C CYS A 184 4.09 -9.24 -10.28
N GLU A 185 4.37 -10.54 -10.10
CA GLU A 185 3.75 -11.62 -10.89
C GLU A 185 2.57 -12.29 -10.18
N SER A 186 2.50 -12.21 -8.85
CA SER A 186 1.48 -12.84 -8.02
C SER A 186 1.09 -11.98 -6.82
N LEU A 187 -0.16 -12.14 -6.37
CA LEU A 187 -0.68 -11.43 -5.20
C LEU A 187 -0.38 -12.21 -3.90
N PRO A 188 -0.09 -11.52 -2.79
CA PRO A 188 0.11 -12.16 -1.49
C PRO A 188 -1.20 -12.70 -0.88
N PRO A 189 -1.11 -13.55 0.15
CA PRO A 189 -2.27 -14.15 0.83
C PRO A 189 -3.01 -13.16 1.73
N LEU A 190 -3.66 -12.17 1.13
CA LEU A 190 -4.41 -11.11 1.80
C LEU A 190 -5.74 -11.59 2.39
N GLY A 191 -6.26 -12.74 1.95
CA GLY A 191 -7.52 -13.30 2.43
C GLY A 191 -7.53 -13.69 3.91
N LYS A 192 -6.34 -13.86 4.52
CA LYS A 192 -6.19 -14.11 5.95
C LYS A 192 -6.38 -12.85 6.81
N LEU A 193 -6.57 -11.65 6.22
CA LEU A 193 -6.75 -10.40 6.97
C LEU A 193 -8.17 -10.30 7.57
N PRO A 194 -8.33 -10.32 8.90
CA PRO A 194 -9.64 -10.57 9.53
C PRO A 194 -10.59 -9.36 9.56
N TYR A 195 -10.08 -8.14 9.35
CA TYR A 195 -10.87 -6.91 9.42
C TYR A 195 -10.82 -6.06 8.14
N LEU A 196 -10.22 -6.59 7.08
CA LEU A 196 -10.10 -5.86 5.82
C LEU A 196 -11.51 -5.64 5.23
N GLU A 197 -11.88 -4.39 5.02
CA GLU A 197 -13.18 -3.99 4.46
C GLU A 197 -13.05 -3.53 3.01
N VAL A 198 -11.92 -2.90 2.66
CA VAL A 198 -11.64 -2.36 1.33
C VAL A 198 -10.28 -2.85 0.85
N LEU A 199 -10.26 -3.54 -0.28
CA LEU A 199 -9.05 -3.94 -1.00
C LEU A 199 -9.08 -3.34 -2.40
N GLN A 200 -8.06 -2.56 -2.72
CA GLN A 200 -7.89 -1.93 -4.02
C GLN A 200 -6.55 -2.31 -4.62
N ILE A 201 -6.56 -2.82 -5.84
CA ILE A 201 -5.38 -3.28 -6.56
C ILE A 201 -5.37 -2.57 -7.92
N HIS A 202 -4.40 -1.68 -8.11
CA HIS A 202 -4.25 -0.86 -9.30
C HIS A 202 -2.93 -1.16 -10.02
N ASP A 203 -3.00 -1.26 -11.34
CA ASP A 203 -1.85 -1.32 -12.25
C ASP A 203 -0.79 -2.34 -11.84
N MET A 204 -1.12 -3.63 -12.04
CA MET A 204 -0.17 -4.73 -11.88
C MET A 204 0.01 -5.45 -13.23
N PRO A 205 0.83 -4.91 -14.15
CA PRO A 205 0.86 -5.32 -15.54
C PRO A 205 1.45 -6.72 -15.76
N ARG A 206 2.07 -7.36 -14.77
CA ARG A 206 2.61 -8.72 -14.90
C ARG A 206 1.73 -9.81 -14.29
N VAL A 207 0.70 -9.43 -13.53
CA VAL A 207 -0.24 -10.40 -12.95
C VAL A 207 -1.11 -10.96 -14.07
N LYS A 208 -0.91 -12.24 -14.40
CA LYS A 208 -1.72 -12.97 -15.40
C LYS A 208 -2.83 -13.80 -14.78
N LYS A 209 -2.64 -14.23 -13.54
CA LYS A 209 -3.55 -15.11 -12.82
C LYS A 209 -3.72 -14.58 -11.41
N VAL A 210 -4.95 -14.58 -10.94
CA VAL A 210 -5.31 -14.38 -9.53
C VAL A 210 -5.94 -15.69 -9.08
N GLY A 211 -5.23 -16.46 -8.27
CA GLY A 211 -5.69 -17.75 -7.77
C GLY A 211 -6.00 -17.76 -6.28
N VAL A 212 -6.04 -18.98 -5.73
CA VAL A 212 -6.32 -19.25 -4.32
C VAL A 212 -5.25 -18.71 -3.38
N GLU A 213 -4.07 -18.36 -3.90
CA GLU A 213 -3.01 -17.70 -3.15
C GLU A 213 -3.48 -16.39 -2.54
N LEU A 214 -4.29 -15.59 -3.26
CA LEU A 214 -4.85 -14.34 -2.74
C LEU A 214 -5.77 -14.60 -1.53
N LEU A 215 -6.48 -15.73 -1.53
CA LEU A 215 -7.37 -16.13 -0.44
C LEU A 215 -6.59 -16.61 0.79
N GLY A 216 -5.30 -16.91 0.63
CA GLY A 216 -4.44 -17.47 1.68
C GLY A 216 -4.82 -18.90 2.06
N ILE A 217 -5.35 -19.67 1.12
CA ILE A 217 -5.62 -21.09 1.30
C ILE A 217 -4.34 -21.83 0.88
N GLU A 218 -3.74 -22.59 1.80
CA GLU A 218 -2.58 -23.43 1.48
C GLU A 218 -3.05 -24.67 0.71
N GLU A 219 -2.45 -24.94 -0.47
CA GLU A 219 -2.82 -26.05 -1.38
C GLU A 219 -2.63 -27.46 -0.78
N THR A 220 -2.02 -27.60 0.41
CA THR A 220 -1.57 -28.89 0.96
C THR A 220 -2.62 -29.69 1.75
N GLN A 221 -3.89 -29.27 1.79
CA GLN A 221 -4.94 -30.05 2.47
C GLN A 221 -5.54 -31.18 1.61
N THR A 222 -4.73 -31.86 0.80
CA THR A 222 -5.02 -33.21 0.31
C THR A 222 -4.63 -34.23 1.39
N SER A 223 -5.36 -34.25 2.51
CA SER A 223 -5.35 -35.37 3.45
C SER A 223 -6.74 -35.49 4.05
N PRO A 224 -7.42 -36.65 3.91
CA PRO A 224 -8.75 -36.81 4.47
C PRO A 224 -8.65 -37.05 5.98
N ALA A 225 -9.66 -36.56 6.70
CA ALA A 225 -9.94 -36.78 8.12
C ALA A 225 -9.19 -35.89 9.13
N THR A 226 -9.75 -34.71 9.37
CA THR A 226 -10.23 -34.24 10.68
C THR A 226 -11.07 -32.99 10.38
N ALA A 227 -12.17 -32.77 11.12
CA ALA A 227 -13.07 -31.64 10.88
C ALA A 227 -12.30 -30.32 10.92
N THR A 228 -11.93 -29.82 9.75
CA THR A 228 -11.23 -28.55 9.59
C THR A 228 -12.23 -27.43 9.81
N PRO A 229 -11.91 -26.40 10.60
CA PRO A 229 -12.82 -25.28 10.79
C PRO A 229 -13.11 -24.64 9.43
N ILE A 230 -14.35 -24.19 9.24
CA ILE A 230 -14.77 -23.41 8.07
C ILE A 230 -13.77 -22.26 7.91
N ALA A 231 -12.90 -22.35 6.90
CA ALA A 231 -11.97 -21.28 6.62
C ALA A 231 -12.76 -20.16 5.94
N ILE A 232 -12.71 -18.95 6.50
CA ILE A 232 -13.35 -17.78 5.90
C ILE A 232 -12.25 -16.89 5.33
N ALA A 233 -12.15 -16.85 4.00
CA ALA A 233 -11.28 -15.90 3.32
C ALA A 233 -11.98 -14.55 3.25
N PHE A 234 -11.29 -13.47 3.62
CA PHE A 234 -11.81 -12.10 3.61
C PHE A 234 -13.14 -11.94 4.37
N PRO A 235 -13.18 -12.24 5.69
CA PRO A 235 -14.43 -12.33 6.46
C PRO A 235 -15.24 -11.04 6.54
N LYS A 236 -14.62 -9.86 6.34
CA LYS A 236 -15.27 -8.55 6.44
C LYS A 236 -15.16 -7.70 5.18
N LEU A 237 -14.64 -8.26 4.08
CA LEU A 237 -14.39 -7.48 2.87
C LEU A 237 -15.72 -7.06 2.24
N LYS A 238 -15.91 -5.75 2.10
CA LYS A 238 -17.10 -5.11 1.53
C LYS A 238 -16.84 -4.67 0.10
N GLN A 239 -15.65 -4.12 -0.17
CA GLN A 239 -15.28 -3.57 -1.46
C GLN A 239 -13.99 -4.21 -1.97
N LEU A 240 -14.06 -4.77 -3.17
CA LEU A 240 -12.91 -5.29 -3.90
C LEU A 240 -12.81 -4.57 -5.24
N MET A 241 -11.66 -3.96 -5.51
CA MET A 241 -11.42 -3.26 -6.76
C MET A 241 -10.14 -3.73 -7.43
N PHE A 242 -10.25 -4.03 -8.71
CA PHE A 242 -9.14 -4.24 -9.64
C PHE A 242 -9.21 -3.19 -10.73
N ASP A 243 -8.12 -2.49 -10.97
CA ASP A 243 -8.06 -1.38 -11.92
C ASP A 243 -6.74 -1.43 -12.70
N TRP A 244 -6.79 -1.19 -14.01
CA TRP A 244 -5.64 -1.28 -14.94
C TRP A 244 -4.89 -2.64 -14.87
N MET A 245 -5.61 -3.75 -14.77
CA MET A 245 -5.05 -5.12 -14.75
C MET A 245 -4.92 -5.73 -16.15
N HIS A 246 -4.24 -5.05 -17.09
CA HIS A 246 -4.30 -5.33 -18.53
C HIS A 246 -3.92 -6.76 -18.98
N ASN A 247 -3.02 -7.42 -18.23
CA ASN A 247 -2.53 -8.75 -18.60
C ASN A 247 -3.21 -9.88 -17.81
N TRP A 248 -4.20 -9.56 -16.98
CA TRP A 248 -4.93 -10.53 -16.19
C TRP A 248 -5.82 -11.40 -17.07
N GLU A 249 -5.53 -12.70 -17.13
CA GLU A 249 -6.22 -13.68 -17.98
C GLU A 249 -7.20 -14.57 -17.21
N GLN A 250 -6.85 -14.94 -15.98
CA GLN A 250 -7.56 -15.97 -15.21
C GLN A 250 -7.78 -15.53 -13.76
N TRP A 251 -9.01 -15.70 -13.27
CA TRP A 251 -9.33 -15.62 -11.85
C TRP A 251 -9.89 -16.96 -11.40
N GLU A 252 -9.07 -17.72 -10.67
CA GLU A 252 -9.43 -19.07 -10.22
C GLU A 252 -10.19 -19.03 -8.90
N GLY A 253 -11.20 -19.90 -8.83
CA GLY A 253 -11.93 -20.20 -7.62
C GLY A 253 -11.34 -21.36 -6.84
N VAL A 254 -11.96 -21.64 -5.70
CA VAL A 254 -11.73 -22.87 -4.97
C VAL A 254 -12.64 -23.96 -5.57
N GLY A 255 -12.16 -25.21 -5.65
CA GLY A 255 -12.95 -26.33 -6.16
C GLY A 255 -14.17 -26.65 -5.28
N ASP A 256 -15.17 -27.31 -5.87
CA ASP A 256 -16.47 -27.60 -5.24
C ASP A 256 -16.38 -28.40 -3.92
N ASP A 257 -15.29 -29.14 -3.72
CA ASP A 257 -15.05 -29.97 -2.53
C ASP A 257 -14.49 -29.20 -1.32
N CYS A 258 -14.29 -27.88 -1.41
CA CYS A 258 -13.71 -27.10 -0.34
C CYS A 258 -14.76 -26.38 0.52
N GLN A 259 -14.75 -26.65 1.83
CA GLN A 259 -15.57 -25.95 2.82
C GLN A 259 -15.00 -24.56 3.19
N VAL A 260 -14.81 -23.70 2.19
CA VAL A 260 -14.30 -22.34 2.37
C VAL A 260 -15.38 -21.33 2.04
N THR A 261 -15.66 -20.42 2.97
CA THR A 261 -16.51 -19.26 2.70
C THR A 261 -15.64 -18.11 2.19
N ILE A 262 -15.93 -17.60 0.99
CA ILE A 262 -15.10 -16.57 0.35
C ILE A 262 -15.87 -15.25 0.31
N MET A 263 -15.31 -14.23 0.98
CA MET A 263 -15.80 -12.85 0.96
C MET A 263 -17.32 -12.73 1.28
N PRO A 264 -17.79 -13.23 2.44
CA PRO A 264 -19.23 -13.30 2.76
C PRO A 264 -19.92 -11.93 2.89
N CYS A 265 -19.16 -10.85 3.05
CA CYS A 265 -19.69 -9.48 3.19
C CYS A 265 -19.52 -8.63 1.92
N LEU A 266 -19.11 -9.23 0.79
CA LEU A 266 -18.79 -8.48 -0.41
C LEU A 266 -20.05 -7.85 -0.99
N SER A 267 -20.06 -6.52 -1.05
CA SER A 267 -21.19 -5.72 -1.53
C SER A 267 -20.83 -4.89 -2.75
N SER A 268 -19.54 -4.69 -3.04
CA SER A 268 -19.08 -3.99 -4.23
C SER A 268 -17.87 -4.69 -4.84
N LEU A 269 -17.97 -5.07 -6.11
CA LEU A 269 -16.86 -5.56 -6.91
C LEU A 269 -16.72 -4.68 -8.17
N VAL A 270 -15.57 -4.04 -8.29
CA VAL A 270 -15.23 -3.15 -9.40
C VAL A 270 -14.04 -3.71 -10.16
N ILE A 271 -14.20 -3.96 -11.45
CA ILE A 271 -13.12 -4.41 -12.33
C ILE A 271 -13.06 -3.47 -13.53
N VAL A 272 -11.95 -2.74 -13.67
CA VAL A 272 -11.72 -1.75 -14.73
C VAL A 272 -10.40 -2.08 -15.44
N GLY A 273 -10.37 -2.03 -16.78
CA GLY A 273 -9.14 -2.22 -17.55
C GLY A 273 -8.54 -3.63 -17.47
N ALA A 274 -9.37 -4.67 -17.34
CA ALA A 274 -8.97 -6.09 -17.32
C ALA A 274 -9.23 -6.78 -18.67
N ASP A 275 -8.52 -6.35 -19.72
CA ASP A 275 -8.88 -6.63 -21.12
C ASP A 275 -8.76 -8.11 -21.53
N LYS A 276 -7.92 -8.88 -20.82
CA LYS A 276 -7.67 -10.29 -21.12
C LYS A 276 -8.44 -11.27 -20.24
N LEU A 277 -9.20 -10.78 -19.26
CA LEU A 277 -9.85 -11.63 -18.27
C LEU A 277 -10.95 -12.46 -18.95
N LYS A 278 -10.80 -13.78 -18.92
CA LYS A 278 -11.69 -14.69 -19.68
C LYS A 278 -12.96 -15.05 -18.91
N GLN A 279 -12.85 -15.22 -17.59
CA GLN A 279 -13.94 -15.72 -16.75
C GLN A 279 -13.74 -15.21 -15.31
N LEU A 280 -14.87 -15.02 -14.62
CA LEU A 280 -14.94 -14.75 -13.19
C LEU A 280 -15.16 -16.06 -12.42
N PRO A 281 -14.63 -16.18 -11.20
CA PRO A 281 -14.74 -17.41 -10.43
C PRO A 281 -16.17 -17.63 -9.91
N ASP A 282 -16.58 -18.89 -9.83
CA ASP A 282 -17.97 -19.27 -9.55
C ASP A 282 -18.42 -18.93 -8.11
N PHE A 283 -17.50 -18.75 -7.17
CA PHE A 283 -17.83 -18.31 -5.82
C PHE A 283 -18.49 -16.92 -5.78
N LEU A 284 -18.22 -16.04 -6.76
CA LEU A 284 -18.89 -14.75 -6.86
C LEU A 284 -20.39 -14.87 -7.19
N LEU A 285 -20.81 -16.00 -7.77
CA LEU A 285 -22.21 -16.29 -8.07
C LEU A 285 -23.03 -16.48 -6.78
N HIS A 286 -22.38 -16.93 -5.70
CA HIS A 286 -23.02 -17.20 -4.42
C HIS A 286 -23.34 -15.91 -3.63
N ASN A 287 -22.64 -14.81 -3.93
CA ASN A 287 -22.85 -13.50 -3.30
C ASN A 287 -23.87 -12.61 -4.06
N ARG A 288 -24.53 -13.14 -5.10
CA ARG A 288 -25.33 -12.37 -6.08
C ARG A 288 -26.45 -11.46 -5.54
N PRO A 289 -27.23 -11.78 -4.49
CA PRO A 289 -28.36 -10.93 -4.14
C PRO A 289 -27.97 -9.58 -3.48
N GLN A 290 -26.71 -9.39 -3.06
CA GLN A 290 -26.25 -8.18 -2.36
C GLN A 290 -25.09 -7.46 -3.06
N LEU A 291 -24.56 -8.02 -4.16
CA LEU A 291 -23.34 -7.54 -4.80
C LEU A 291 -23.65 -6.50 -5.88
N GLN A 292 -23.25 -5.24 -5.65
CA GLN A 292 -23.10 -4.25 -6.69
C GLN A 292 -21.87 -4.61 -7.53
N PHE A 293 -22.11 -4.91 -8.82
CA PHE A 293 -21.07 -5.35 -9.74
C PHE A 293 -20.87 -4.30 -10.84
N LYS A 294 -19.66 -3.72 -10.91
CA LYS A 294 -19.26 -2.79 -11.98
C LYS A 294 -18.09 -3.38 -12.76
N LEU A 295 -18.32 -3.67 -14.03
CA LEU A 295 -17.30 -4.16 -14.95
C LEU A 295 -17.17 -3.19 -16.13
N GLU A 296 -16.03 -2.52 -16.23
CA GLU A 296 -15.66 -1.68 -17.38
C GLU A 296 -14.43 -2.32 -18.04
N ALA A 297 -14.69 -3.25 -18.94
CA ALA A 297 -13.66 -3.82 -19.81
C ALA A 297 -14.01 -3.49 -21.26
N GLU A 298 -13.09 -2.88 -21.99
CA GLU A 298 -13.32 -2.46 -23.39
C GLU A 298 -13.63 -3.66 -24.31
N HIS A 299 -13.31 -4.89 -23.88
CA HIS A 299 -13.42 -6.10 -24.69
C HIS A 299 -14.43 -7.18 -24.23
N LEU A 300 -14.88 -7.20 -22.97
CA LEU A 300 -15.84 -8.23 -22.49
C LEU A 300 -17.26 -8.05 -23.05
N ALA A 301 -17.57 -6.89 -23.63
CA ALA A 301 -18.82 -6.65 -24.35
C ALA A 301 -18.93 -7.42 -25.68
N ARG A 302 -17.84 -8.01 -26.20
CA ARG A 302 -17.83 -8.67 -27.54
C ARG A 302 -17.98 -10.19 -27.52
N ARG A 303 -17.96 -10.85 -26.36
CA ARG A 303 -18.29 -12.28 -26.25
C ARG A 303 -19.46 -12.45 -25.30
N GLY A 304 -20.65 -12.52 -25.89
CA GLY A 304 -21.93 -12.57 -25.19
C GLY A 304 -21.99 -13.61 -24.08
N LYS A 305 -21.94 -13.14 -22.84
CA LYS A 305 -22.90 -13.47 -21.79
C LYS A 305 -23.15 -12.16 -21.04
N ALA A 306 -24.41 -11.75 -21.01
CA ALA A 306 -24.87 -10.48 -20.49
C ALA A 306 -24.30 -10.20 -19.09
N VAL A 307 -23.48 -9.15 -18.98
CA VAL A 307 -23.35 -8.41 -17.72
C VAL A 307 -24.28 -7.21 -17.89
N SER A 308 -25.54 -7.42 -17.55
CA SER A 308 -26.49 -6.33 -17.39
C SER A 308 -26.04 -5.47 -16.22
N SER A 309 -25.73 -4.21 -16.50
CA SER A 309 -25.88 -3.13 -15.52
C SER A 309 -27.33 -3.16 -15.01
N ILE A 310 -27.54 -3.45 -13.73
CA ILE A 310 -28.84 -3.26 -13.09
C ILE A 310 -28.56 -2.53 -11.78
N GLY A 311 -29.22 -1.37 -11.61
CA GLY A 311 -29.15 -0.53 -10.42
C GLY A 311 -30.01 -1.03 -9.27
#